data_AF-A0A518J140-F1
#
_entry.id   AF-A0A518J140-F1
#
_cell.length_a   1.000
_cell.length_b   1.000
_cell.length_c   1.000
_cell.angle_alpha   90.00
_cell.angle_beta   90.00
_cell.angle_gamma   90.00
#
_symmetry.space_group_name_H-M   'P 1'
#
loop_
_entity.id
_entity.type
_entity.pdbx_description
1 polymer ?
#
loop_
_entity_poly.entity_id
_entity_poly.type
_entity_poly.pdbx_seq_one_letter_code
_entity_poly.pdbx_strand_id
1 'polypeptide(L)'
;MLDLNHPDTPITFAVAAEHGKVLHYAKRMTLVSTQDRQRLLDEALNACAAIRDITKQRWGNAKNKIKSVELLETNLRELASTQSTNDYADSWEGCNCDVCDSPIEDLPGYPDMVYCRTCIAAVRPGLDAVDRSYGLWCI
;
A
#
# COMPACT_ATOMS: atom_id res chain seq x y z
N MET A 1 12.29 -19.63 -5.32
CA MET A 1 12.32 -20.14 -3.95
C MET A 1 13.32 -19.29 -3.19
N LEU A 2 12.87 -18.51 -2.20
CA LEU A 2 13.75 -17.67 -1.40
C LEU A 2 14.75 -18.56 -0.64
N ASP A 3 16.05 -18.24 -0.71
CA ASP A 3 17.03 -18.89 0.16
C ASP A 3 16.90 -18.28 1.56
N LEU A 4 16.32 -19.05 2.48
CA LEU A 4 16.12 -18.63 3.87
C LEU A 4 17.43 -18.36 4.62
N ASN A 5 18.55 -18.86 4.11
CA ASN A 5 19.88 -18.64 4.69
C ASN A 5 20.64 -17.47 4.06
N HIS A 6 20.07 -16.83 3.03
CA HIS A 6 20.71 -15.68 2.41
C HIS A 6 20.73 -14.48 3.39
N PRO A 7 21.85 -13.76 3.55
CA PRO A 7 21.98 -12.68 4.54
C PRO A 7 21.01 -11.51 4.32
N ASP A 8 20.45 -11.36 3.11
CA ASP A 8 19.43 -10.34 2.82
C ASP A 8 18.01 -10.78 3.18
N THR A 9 17.76 -12.07 3.40
CA THR A 9 16.40 -12.60 3.61
C THR A 9 15.67 -11.94 4.79
N PRO A 10 16.29 -11.76 5.98
CA PRO A 10 15.64 -11.05 7.08
C PRO A 10 15.27 -9.61 6.73
N ILE A 11 16.10 -8.94 5.93
CA ILE A 11 15.86 -7.55 5.50
C ILE A 11 14.71 -7.50 4.49
N THR A 12 14.68 -8.43 3.55
CA THR A 12 13.59 -8.57 2.58
C THR A 12 12.25 -8.82 3.28
N PHE A 13 12.21 -9.67 4.31
CA PHE A 13 11.02 -9.85 5.13
C PHE A 13 10.60 -8.59 5.90
N ALA A 14 11.57 -7.83 6.45
CA ALA A 14 11.27 -6.57 7.12
C ALA A 14 10.65 -5.55 6.14
N VAL A 15 11.17 -5.45 4.91
CA VAL A 15 10.57 -4.61 3.87
C VAL A 15 9.18 -5.12 3.49
N ALA A 16 9.00 -6.43 3.33
CA ALA A 16 7.70 -7.03 3.00
C ALA A 16 6.64 -6.73 4.07
N ALA A 17 7.02 -6.77 5.35
CA ALA A 17 6.12 -6.43 6.46
C ALA A 17 5.65 -4.98 6.39
N GLU A 18 6.56 -4.02 6.18
CA GLU A 18 6.20 -2.60 6.05
C GLU A 18 5.41 -2.31 4.76
N HIS A 19 5.77 -2.96 3.65
CA HIS A 19 5.02 -2.86 2.39
C HIS A 19 3.59 -3.41 2.52
N GLY A 20 3.41 -4.50 3.27
CA GLY A 20 2.10 -5.03 3.63
C GLY A 20 1.24 -4.03 4.42
N LYS A 21 1.85 -3.27 5.35
CA LYS A 21 1.15 -2.17 6.06
C LYS A 21 0.74 -1.06 5.10
N VAL A 22 1.61 -0.66 4.18
CA VAL A 22 1.27 0.35 3.17
C VAL A 22 0.06 -0.10 2.35
N LEU A 23 0.04 -1.34 1.88
CA LEU A 23 -1.10 -1.89 1.15
C LEU A 23 -2.37 -1.91 2.01
N HIS A 24 -2.26 -2.29 3.29
CA HIS A 24 -3.39 -2.27 4.22
C HIS A 24 -4.00 -0.87 4.34
N TYR A 25 -3.18 0.17 4.61
CA TYR A 25 -3.69 1.53 4.72
C TYR A 25 -4.25 2.06 3.40
N ALA A 26 -3.60 1.77 2.27
CA ALA A 26 -4.09 2.16 0.95
C ALA A 26 -5.47 1.54 0.66
N LYS A 27 -5.69 0.26 0.99
CA LYS A 27 -7.00 -0.40 0.89
C LYS A 27 -8.06 0.34 1.73
N ARG A 28 -7.74 0.64 2.99
CA ARG A 28 -8.66 1.34 3.90
C ARG A 28 -9.00 2.76 3.43
N MET A 29 -8.06 3.49 2.83
CA MET A 29 -8.33 4.81 2.25
C MET A 29 -9.48 4.77 1.24
N THR A 30 -9.62 3.68 0.50
CA THR A 30 -10.68 3.55 -0.51
C THR A 30 -12.09 3.45 0.08
N LEU A 31 -12.21 3.15 1.37
CA LEU A 31 -13.49 2.93 2.06
C LEU A 31 -13.93 4.10 2.93
N VAL A 32 -13.07 5.10 3.14
CA VAL A 32 -13.31 6.18 4.11
C VAL A 32 -13.39 7.55 3.46
N SER A 33 -13.81 8.51 4.28
CA SER A 33 -13.97 9.92 3.93
C SER A 33 -12.62 10.55 3.59
N THR A 34 -12.65 11.66 2.86
CA THR A 34 -11.44 12.46 2.56
C THR A 34 -10.68 12.86 3.83
N GLN A 35 -11.40 13.16 4.91
CA GLN A 35 -10.79 13.54 6.19
C GLN A 35 -10.01 12.38 6.81
N ASP A 36 -10.59 11.18 6.82
CA ASP A 36 -9.94 10.00 7.40
C ASP A 36 -8.83 9.43 6.51
N ARG A 37 -8.89 9.66 5.19
CA ARG A 37 -7.78 9.35 4.27
C ARG A 37 -6.49 10.03 4.68
N GLN A 38 -6.54 11.26 5.20
CA GLN A 38 -5.34 11.99 5.62
C GLN A 38 -4.67 11.32 6.83
N ARG A 39 -5.45 10.83 7.80
CA ARG A 39 -4.91 10.07 8.94
C ARG A 39 -4.26 8.77 8.48
N LEU A 40 -4.91 8.04 7.57
CA LEU A 40 -4.35 6.82 7.00
C LEU A 40 -3.11 7.10 6.13
N LEU A 41 -3.02 8.29 5.53
CA LEU A 41 -1.88 8.71 4.72
C LEU A 41 -0.66 8.87 5.61
N ASP A 42 -0.79 9.52 6.75
CA ASP A 42 0.32 9.67 7.70
C ASP A 42 0.87 8.30 8.13
N GLU A 43 -0.01 7.33 8.43
CA GLU A 43 0.40 5.96 8.77
C GLU A 43 1.09 5.24 7.59
N ALA A 44 0.57 5.38 6.38
CA ALA A 44 1.19 4.80 5.19
C ALA A 44 2.56 5.42 4.89
N LEU A 45 2.72 6.73 5.10
CA LEU A 45 3.98 7.44 4.92
C LEU A 45 5.02 7.06 5.99
N ASN A 46 4.58 6.78 7.23
CA ASN A 46 5.44 6.25 8.27
C ASN A 46 6.01 4.86 7.89
N ALA A 47 5.17 3.98 7.33
CA ALA A 47 5.63 2.70 6.80
C ALA A 47 6.60 2.87 5.60
N CYS A 48 6.35 3.82 4.70
CA CYS A 48 7.30 4.16 3.62
C CYS A 48 8.64 4.67 4.17
N ALA A 49 8.62 5.51 5.21
CA ALA A 49 9.83 5.98 5.88
C ALA A 49 10.62 4.81 6.50
N ALA A 50 9.95 3.85 7.14
CA ALA A 50 10.58 2.64 7.66
C ALA A 50 11.26 1.82 6.54
N ILE A 51 10.61 1.65 5.38
CA ILE A 51 11.23 0.99 4.22
C ILE A 51 12.50 1.74 3.78
N ARG A 52 12.48 3.08 3.72
CA ARG A 52 13.67 3.87 3.37
C ARG A 52 14.79 3.70 4.39
N ASP A 53 14.47 3.63 5.68
CA ASP A 53 15.47 3.49 6.73
C ASP A 53 16.12 2.10 6.71
N ILE A 54 15.32 1.04 6.56
CA ILE A 54 15.81 -0.32 6.31
C ILE A 54 16.73 -0.33 5.08
N THR A 55 16.32 0.39 4.02
CA THR A 55 17.08 0.47 2.78
C THR A 55 18.45 1.11 2.97
N LYS A 56 18.49 2.24 3.68
CA LYS A 56 19.73 2.95 3.99
C LYS A 56 20.67 2.11 4.86
N GLN A 57 20.13 1.39 5.83
CA GLN A 57 20.93 0.53 6.71
C GLN A 57 21.59 -0.62 5.96
N ARG A 58 20.90 -1.27 5.02
CA ARG A 58 21.45 -2.45 4.30
C ARG A 58 22.15 -2.11 3.00
N TRP A 59 21.58 -1.24 2.18
CA TRP A 59 22.03 -0.95 0.81
C TRP A 59 22.48 0.51 0.62
N GLY A 60 22.54 1.32 1.68
CA GLY A 60 22.91 2.74 1.60
C GLY A 60 21.94 3.55 0.73
N ASN A 61 22.48 4.44 -0.10
CA ASN A 61 21.68 5.30 -0.98
C ASN A 61 21.35 4.62 -2.32
N ALA A 62 20.86 3.38 -2.27
CA ALA A 62 20.45 2.63 -3.47
C ALA A 62 19.32 3.38 -4.22
N LYS A 63 19.72 4.15 -5.25
CA LYS A 63 18.85 5.13 -5.93
C LYS A 63 17.56 4.51 -6.48
N ASN A 64 17.62 3.28 -7.00
CA ASN A 64 16.44 2.58 -7.54
C ASN A 64 15.42 2.25 -6.44
N LYS A 65 15.88 1.74 -5.30
CA LYS A 65 15.06 1.39 -4.13
C LYS A 65 14.43 2.63 -3.49
N ILE A 66 15.20 3.71 -3.35
CA ILE A 66 14.68 4.98 -2.81
C ILE A 66 13.61 5.55 -3.75
N LYS A 67 13.88 5.59 -5.08
CA LYS A 67 12.92 6.11 -6.06
C LYS A 67 11.61 5.31 -6.12
N SER A 68 11.64 4.00 -5.93
CA SER A 68 10.39 3.22 -5.91
C SER A 68 9.54 3.54 -4.69
N VAL A 69 10.16 3.80 -3.53
CA VAL A 69 9.42 4.28 -2.34
C VAL A 69 8.88 5.69 -2.56
N GLU A 70 9.65 6.60 -3.16
CA GLU A 70 9.17 7.97 -3.50
C GLU A 70 7.97 7.94 -4.46
N LEU A 71 7.98 7.04 -5.44
CA LEU A 71 6.85 6.83 -6.34
C LEU A 71 5.61 6.35 -5.57
N LEU A 72 5.78 5.38 -4.66
CA LEU A 72 4.70 4.89 -3.80
C LEU A 72 4.12 6.01 -2.91
N GLU A 73 4.97 6.83 -2.30
CA GLU A 73 4.53 8.01 -1.53
C GLU A 73 3.72 8.99 -2.39
N THR A 74 4.14 9.22 -3.63
CA THR A 74 3.43 10.09 -4.58
C THR A 74 2.04 9.54 -4.87
N ASN A 75 1.93 8.25 -5.22
CA ASN A 75 0.63 7.66 -5.52
C ASN A 75 -0.30 7.57 -4.29
N LEU A 76 0.24 7.37 -3.09
CA LEU A 76 -0.55 7.43 -1.85
C LEU A 76 -1.14 8.83 -1.63
N ARG A 77 -0.35 9.88 -1.87
CA ARG A 77 -0.83 11.27 -1.76
C ARG A 77 -1.91 11.57 -2.80
N GLU A 78 -1.74 11.08 -4.03
CA GLU A 78 -2.76 11.21 -5.08
C GLU A 78 -4.08 10.54 -4.66
N LEU A 79 -4.03 9.29 -4.17
CA LEU A 79 -5.22 8.59 -3.66
C LEU A 79 -5.89 9.37 -2.51
N ALA A 80 -5.10 9.81 -1.52
CA ALA A 80 -5.61 10.53 -0.36
C ALA A 80 -6.17 11.92 -0.71
N SER A 81 -5.70 12.55 -1.79
CA SER A 81 -6.21 13.85 -2.27
C SER A 81 -7.53 13.76 -3.02
N THR A 82 -7.92 12.55 -3.45
CA THR A 82 -9.17 12.34 -4.18
C THR A 82 -10.35 12.50 -3.22
N GLN A 83 -11.28 13.38 -3.56
CA GLN A 83 -12.48 13.61 -2.75
C GLN A 83 -13.34 12.34 -2.68
N SER A 84 -13.73 11.98 -1.46
CA SER A 84 -14.53 10.80 -1.13
C SER A 84 -15.44 11.11 0.04
N THR A 85 -16.68 10.66 -0.08
CA THR A 85 -17.68 10.64 1.00
C THR A 85 -17.94 9.22 1.53
N ASN A 86 -17.21 8.22 1.03
CA ASN A 86 -17.32 6.84 1.50
C ASN A 86 -17.21 6.75 3.02
N ASP A 87 -18.06 5.94 3.63
CA ASP A 87 -17.99 5.59 5.05
C ASP A 87 -18.36 4.11 5.23
N TYR A 88 -17.59 3.27 4.52
CA TYR A 88 -17.88 1.85 4.35
C TYR A 88 -16.91 0.97 5.15
N ALA A 89 -16.28 1.52 6.19
CA ALA A 89 -15.33 0.79 7.01
C ALA A 89 -15.99 -0.40 7.75
N ASP A 90 -17.25 -0.23 8.17
CA ASP A 90 -17.99 -1.22 8.95
C ASP A 90 -19.23 -1.78 8.22
N SER A 91 -19.67 -1.14 7.12
CA SER A 91 -20.84 -1.57 6.34
C SER A 91 -20.69 -1.16 4.87
N TRP A 92 -20.51 -2.14 3.98
CA TRP A 92 -20.25 -1.91 2.55
C TRP A 92 -21.15 -2.71 1.59
N GLU A 93 -21.93 -3.66 2.11
CA GLU A 93 -22.73 -4.58 1.29
C GLU A 93 -23.72 -3.80 0.41
N GLY A 94 -23.60 -3.97 -0.91
CA GLY A 94 -24.46 -3.29 -1.89
C GLY A 94 -24.13 -1.80 -2.10
N CYS A 95 -23.02 -1.30 -1.54
CA CYS A 95 -22.56 0.07 -1.74
C CYS A 95 -21.66 0.19 -2.98
N ASN A 96 -21.75 1.35 -3.65
CA ASN A 96 -20.79 1.74 -4.69
C ASN A 96 -19.80 2.76 -4.11
N CYS A 97 -18.61 2.81 -4.68
CA CYS A 97 -17.59 3.79 -4.34
C CYS A 97 -17.99 5.17 -4.86
N ASP A 98 -18.09 6.18 -4.00
CA ASP A 98 -18.46 7.56 -4.39
C ASP A 98 -17.44 8.23 -5.33
N VAL A 99 -16.23 7.67 -5.44
CA VAL A 99 -15.15 8.20 -6.28
C VAL A 99 -15.26 7.72 -7.72
N CYS A 100 -15.62 6.46 -7.93
CA CYS A 100 -15.54 5.81 -9.25
C CYS A 100 -16.79 5.03 -9.65
N ASP A 101 -17.83 5.02 -8.80
CA ASP A 101 -19.10 4.31 -8.95
C ASP A 101 -18.98 2.77 -9.09
N SER A 102 -17.79 2.22 -8.84
CA SER A 102 -17.57 0.77 -8.83
C SER A 102 -18.12 0.17 -7.53
N PRO A 103 -18.67 -1.05 -7.57
CA PRO A 103 -19.17 -1.72 -6.37
C PRO A 103 -18.04 -2.00 -5.38
N ILE A 104 -18.34 -1.84 -4.08
CA ILE A 104 -17.49 -2.29 -2.98
C ILE A 104 -17.89 -3.73 -2.64
N GLU A 105 -17.05 -4.69 -3.02
CA GLU A 105 -17.33 -6.11 -2.86
C GLU A 105 -16.20 -6.80 -2.11
N ASP A 106 -16.57 -7.74 -1.24
CA ASP A 106 -15.66 -8.74 -0.73
C ASP A 106 -15.02 -9.53 -1.86
N LEU A 107 -13.75 -9.89 -1.68
CA LEU A 107 -13.15 -10.91 -2.53
C LEU A 107 -13.59 -12.29 -2.01
N PRO A 108 -14.25 -13.14 -2.82
CA PRO A 108 -14.67 -14.46 -2.36
C PRO A 108 -13.50 -15.26 -1.78
N GLY A 109 -13.67 -15.74 -0.54
CA GLY A 109 -12.64 -16.48 0.20
C GLY A 109 -11.67 -15.61 1.03
N TYR A 110 -11.78 -14.28 0.97
CA TYR A 110 -10.93 -13.34 1.70
C TYR A 110 -11.77 -12.22 2.34
N PRO A 111 -12.42 -12.49 3.49
CA PRO A 111 -13.33 -11.55 4.16
C PRO A 111 -12.64 -10.28 4.71
N ASP A 112 -11.31 -10.25 4.74
CA ASP A 112 -10.49 -9.10 5.11
C ASP A 112 -10.09 -8.23 3.91
N MET A 113 -10.48 -8.62 2.68
CA MET A 113 -10.14 -7.93 1.44
C MET A 113 -11.29 -7.09 0.88
N VAL A 114 -11.85 -6.22 1.74
CA VAL A 114 -12.80 -5.17 1.36
C VAL A 114 -12.02 -3.91 0.96
N TYR A 115 -12.18 -3.46 -0.27
CA TYR A 115 -11.66 -2.18 -0.79
C TYR A 115 -12.24 -1.90 -2.18
N CYS A 116 -12.20 -0.64 -2.62
CA CYS A 116 -12.51 -0.32 -4.01
C CYS A 116 -11.36 -0.72 -4.94
N ARG A 117 -11.58 -1.74 -5.78
CA ARG A 117 -10.58 -2.28 -6.72
C ARG A 117 -10.14 -1.26 -7.79
N THR A 118 -11.03 -0.35 -8.17
CA THR A 118 -10.72 0.70 -9.15
C THR A 118 -9.86 1.80 -8.52
N CYS A 119 -10.22 2.28 -7.33
CA CYS A 119 -9.47 3.35 -6.66
C CYS A 119 -8.08 2.90 -6.19
N ILE A 120 -7.94 1.65 -5.71
CA ILE A 120 -6.64 1.14 -5.29
C ILE A 120 -5.63 1.03 -6.45
N ALA A 121 -6.13 0.96 -7.69
CA ALA A 121 -5.28 0.91 -8.89
C ALA A 121 -4.37 2.15 -9.02
N ALA A 122 -4.76 3.29 -8.44
CA ALA A 122 -3.92 4.49 -8.39
C ALA A 122 -2.58 4.26 -7.69
N VAL A 123 -2.55 3.38 -6.68
CA VAL A 123 -1.35 3.09 -5.87
C VAL A 123 -0.54 1.91 -6.44
N ARG A 124 -1.12 1.17 -7.39
CA ARG A 124 -0.51 -0.04 -7.95
C ARG A 124 0.87 0.18 -8.60
N PRO A 125 1.12 1.27 -9.37
CA PRO A 125 2.44 1.51 -9.96
C PRO A 125 3.55 1.62 -8.89
N GLY A 126 3.28 2.32 -7.79
CA GLY A 126 4.22 2.43 -6.67
C GLY A 126 4.44 1.10 -5.94
N LEU A 127 3.37 0.34 -5.70
CA LEU A 127 3.47 -0.99 -5.06
C LEU A 127 4.32 -1.94 -5.91
N ASP A 128 4.03 -2.03 -7.21
CA ASP A 128 4.76 -2.88 -8.14
C ASP A 128 6.24 -2.45 -8.28
N ALA A 129 6.53 -1.15 -8.18
CA ALA A 129 7.89 -0.62 -8.21
C ALA A 129 8.70 -1.06 -6.98
N VAL A 130 8.08 -1.07 -5.79
CA VAL A 130 8.69 -1.61 -4.58
C VAL A 130 8.86 -3.13 -4.71
N ASP A 131 7.82 -3.87 -5.12
CA ASP A 131 7.92 -5.32 -5.33
C ASP A 131 9.09 -5.71 -6.21
N ARG A 132 9.26 -5.02 -7.35
CA ARG A 132 10.38 -5.18 -8.29
C ARG A 132 11.73 -4.83 -7.67
N SER A 133 11.79 -3.73 -6.92
CA SER A 133 13.05 -3.20 -6.39
C SER A 133 13.61 -4.06 -5.25
N TYR A 134 12.75 -4.76 -4.51
CA TYR A 134 13.11 -5.58 -3.37
C TYR A 134 12.92 -7.08 -3.61
N GLY A 135 12.38 -7.49 -4.76
CA GLY A 135 12.17 -8.90 -5.11
C GLY A 135 11.04 -9.54 -4.29
N LEU A 136 10.02 -8.77 -3.91
CA LEU A 136 8.96 -9.23 -3.00
C LEU A 136 8.01 -10.25 -3.64
N TRP A 137 7.96 -10.33 -4.97
CA TRP A 137 7.18 -11.35 -5.70
C TRP A 137 7.66 -12.79 -5.46
N CYS A 138 8.84 -12.97 -4.85
CA CYS A 138 9.46 -14.28 -4.62
C CYS A 138 9.15 -14.85 -3.24
N ILE A 139 8.41 -14.11 -2.41
CA ILE A 139 8.10 -14.40 -1.02
C ILE A 139 6.69 -14.98 -0.90
#